data_AF-A0AAP8MWU1-F1
#
_entry.id   AF-A0AAP8MWU1-F1
#
_cell.length_a   1.000
_cell.length_b   1.000
_cell.length_c   1.000
_cell.angle_alpha   90.00
_cell.angle_beta   90.00
_cell.angle_gamma   90.00
#
_symmetry.space_group_name_H-M   'P 1'
#
loop_
_entity.id
_entity.type
_entity.pdbx_description
1 polymer ?
#
loop_
_entity_poly.entity_id
_entity_poly.type
_entity_poly.pdbx_seq_one_letter_code
_entity_poly.pdbx_strand_id
1 'polypeptide(L)' 'MNIRQHLFNQLKTHFGTNKAIAEAFAVSPPAVQRWQDNGVPENIAQIASHSNEIAYCYHPSHFSRDTQGLTFP' A
#
# COMPACT_ATOMS: atom_id res chain seq x y z
N MET A 1 -2.25 -0.71 -15.54
CA MET A 1 -2.82 -0.69 -14.18
C MET A 1 -1.68 -0.47 -13.19
N ASN A 2 -1.74 0.56 -12.34
CA ASN A 2 -0.68 0.81 -11.35
C ASN A 2 -0.69 -0.29 -10.28
N ILE A 3 0.46 -0.89 -10.00
CA ILE A 3 0.57 -2.00 -9.04
C ILE A 3 0.15 -1.61 -7.61
N ARG A 4 0.31 -0.32 -7.26
CA ARG A 4 -0.16 0.28 -6.00
C ARG A 4 -1.68 0.35 -5.90
N GLN A 5 -2.37 0.48 -7.03
CA GLN A 5 -3.84 0.42 -7.09
C GLN A 5 -4.34 -1.04 -7.10
N HIS A 6 -3.57 -1.97 -7.67
CA HIS A 6 -3.88 -3.40 -7.57
C HIS A 6 -3.83 -3.87 -6.11
N LEU A 7 -2.82 -3.46 -5.34
CA LEU A 7 -2.75 -3.70 -3.90
C LEU A 7 -3.98 -3.13 -3.16
N PHE A 8 -4.38 -1.89 -3.47
CA PHE A 8 -5.58 -1.30 -2.87
C PHE A 8 -6.83 -2.16 -3.12
N ASN A 9 -7.01 -2.65 -4.36
CA ASN A 9 -8.13 -3.52 -4.68
C ASN A 9 -8.07 -4.85 -3.92
N GLN A 10 -6.90 -5.48 -3.79
CA GLN A 10 -6.76 -6.70 -2.99
C GLN A 10 -7.10 -6.47 -1.52
N LEU A 11 -6.62 -5.37 -0.93
CA LEU A 11 -6.98 -4.98 0.44
C LEU A 11 -8.50 -4.76 0.56
N LYS A 12 -9.11 -4.09 -0.41
CA LYS A 12 -10.55 -3.83 -0.43
C LYS A 12 -11.37 -5.11 -0.61
N THR A 13 -10.90 -6.06 -1.40
CA THR A 13 -11.53 -7.38 -1.54
C THR A 13 -11.41 -8.20 -0.24
N HIS A 14 -10.28 -8.13 0.45
CA HIS A 14 -10.04 -8.89 1.67
C HIS A 14 -10.77 -8.31 2.89
N PHE A 15 -10.63 -7.01 3.13
CA PHE A 15 -11.22 -6.32 4.29
C PHE A 15 -12.64 -5.79 4.04
N GLY A 16 -13.08 -5.73 2.78
CA GLY A 16 -14.42 -5.30 2.35
C GLY A 16 -14.65 -3.78 2.40
N THR A 17 -14.21 -3.10 3.46
CA THR A 17 -14.48 -1.66 3.67
C THR A 17 -13.21 -0.87 3.96
N ASN A 18 -13.20 0.41 3.54
CA ASN A 18 -12.10 1.33 3.84
C ASN A 18 -11.86 1.50 5.34
N LYS A 19 -12.92 1.34 6.15
CA LYS A 19 -12.84 1.44 7.62
C LYS A 19 -12.12 0.21 8.22
N ALA A 20 -12.45 -1.00 7.77
CA ALA A 20 -11.76 -2.21 8.18
C ALA A 20 -10.27 -2.22 7.77
N ILE A 21 -9.95 -1.70 6.57
CA ILE A 21 -8.55 -1.48 6.17
C ILE A 21 -7.89 -0.48 7.12
N ALA A 22 -8.56 0.64 7.43
CA ALA A 22 -8.01 1.66 8.31
C ALA A 22 -7.70 1.09 9.71
N GLU A 23 -8.59 0.28 10.26
CA GLU A 23 -8.41 -0.41 11.55
C GLU A 23 -7.27 -1.45 11.50
N ALA A 24 -7.23 -2.27 10.45
CA ALA A 24 -6.20 -3.30 10.29
C ALA A 24 -4.77 -2.73 10.19
N PHE A 25 -4.63 -1.55 9.58
CA PHE A 25 -3.34 -0.88 9.42
C PHE A 25 -3.13 0.27 10.41
N ALA A 26 -4.01 0.44 11.40
CA ALA A 26 -3.99 1.53 12.38
C ALA A 26 -3.82 2.93 11.75
N VAL A 27 -4.46 3.15 10.58
CA VAL A 27 -4.47 4.44 9.88
C VAL A 27 -5.86 5.09 9.94
N SER A 28 -5.97 6.35 9.52
CA SER A 28 -7.27 7.01 9.45
C SER A 28 -8.05 6.61 8.18
N PRO A 29 -9.38 6.45 8.24
CA PRO A 29 -10.23 6.21 7.07
C PRO A 29 -10.02 7.18 5.88
N PRO A 30 -9.85 8.50 6.07
CA PRO A 30 -9.55 9.41 4.97
C PRO A 30 -8.17 9.14 4.33
N ALA A 31 -7.22 8.57 5.07
CA ALA A 31 -5.94 8.16 4.50
C ALA A 31 -6.14 6.99 3.52
N VAL A 32 -6.94 5.99 3.90
CA VAL A 32 -7.31 4.86 3.03
C VAL A 32 -8.04 5.33 1.78
N GLN A 33 -8.94 6.32 1.91
CA GLN A 33 -9.63 6.90 0.76
C GLN A 33 -8.65 7.55 -0.23
N ARG A 34 -7.60 8.20 0.27
CA ARG A 34 -6.54 8.78 -0.58
C ARG A 34 -5.71 7.73 -1.32
N TRP A 35 -5.64 6.49 -0.84
CA TRP A 35 -4.92 5.40 -1.51
C TRP A 35 -5.60 4.97 -2.82
N GLN A 36 -6.91 5.22 -2.97
CA GLN A 36 -7.62 4.92 -4.21
C GLN A 36 -7.07 5.74 -5.38
N ASP A 37 -6.84 7.03 -5.17
CA ASP A 37 -6.29 7.95 -6.17
C ASP A 37 -4.75 7.88 -6.24
N ASN A 38 -4.07 7.88 -5.10
CA ASN A 38 -2.61 8.04 -5.04
C ASN A 38 -1.85 6.70 -5.00
N GLY A 39 -2.55 5.59 -4.80
CA GLY A 39 -1.96 4.29 -4.49
C GLY A 39 -1.68 4.08 -3.01
N VAL A 40 -1.60 2.82 -2.59
CA VAL A 40 -1.20 2.43 -1.23
C VAL A 40 0.26 2.86 -1.00
N PRO A 41 0.62 3.44 0.16
CA PRO A 41 1.98 3.85 0.48
C PRO A 41 2.91 2.66 0.82
N GLU A 42 4.22 2.87 0.71
CA GLU A 42 5.24 1.81 0.78
C GLU A 42 5.23 1.06 2.11
N ASN A 43 5.12 1.80 3.22
CA ASN A 43 5.07 1.24 4.57
C ASN A 43 3.89 0.27 4.75
N ILE A 44 2.74 0.57 4.14
CA ILE A 44 1.56 -0.29 4.21
C ILE A 44 1.74 -1.52 3.31
N ALA A 45 2.34 -1.34 2.14
CA ALA A 45 2.67 -2.46 1.25
C ALA A 45 3.67 -3.44 1.88
N GLN A 46 4.63 -2.93 2.66
CA GLN A 46 5.57 -3.77 3.43
C GLN A 46 4.85 -4.55 4.53
N ILE A 47 3.95 -3.92 5.28
CA ILE A 47 3.15 -4.61 6.30
C ILE A 47 2.26 -5.67 5.64
N ALA A 48 1.57 -5.32 4.55
CA ALA A 48 0.72 -6.23 3.79
C ALA A 48 1.50 -7.43 3.23
N SER A 49 2.77 -7.25 2.83
CA SER A 49 3.61 -8.36 2.36
C SER A 49 4.00 -9.37 3.45
N HIS A 50 3.92 -9.00 4.72
CA HIS A 50 4.10 -9.95 5.82
C HIS A 50 2.83 -10.75 6.13
N SER A 51 1.67 -10.27 5.69
CA SER A 51 0.41 -11.00 5.83
C SER A 51 0.29 -12.03 4.71
N ASN A 52 0.46 -13.31 5.06
CA ASN A 52 0.35 -14.45 4.13
C ASN A 52 -1.05 -14.60 3.49
N GLU A 53 -2.02 -13.82 3.94
CA GLU A 53 -3.40 -13.77 3.45
C GLU A 53 -3.60 -12.82 2.26
N ILE A 54 -2.69 -11.86 2.07
CA ILE A 54 -2.75 -10.92 0.96
C ILE A 54 -1.76 -11.44 -0.08
N ALA A 55 -2.26 -11.93 -1.22
CA ALA A 55 -1.44 -12.39 -2.34
C ALA A 55 -0.76 -11.21 -3.06
N TYR A 56 0.06 -10.46 -2.33
CA TYR A 56 0.82 -9.31 -2.79
C TYR A 56 2.29 -9.52 -2.46
N CYS A 57 3.11 -9.65 -3.51
CA CYS A 57 4.55 -9.64 -3.37
C CYS A 57 5.04 -8.18 -3.42
N TYR A 58 5.55 -7.69 -2.30
CA TYR A 58 6.21 -6.38 -2.26
C TYR A 58 7.45 -6.40 -3.14
N HIS A 59 7.55 -5.44 -4.05
CA HIS A 59 8.75 -5.25 -4.87
C HIS A 59 9.17 -3.79 -4.77
N PRO A 60 10.42 -3.47 -4.40
CA PRO A 60 10.89 -2.08 -4.23
C PRO A 60 10.77 -1.25 -5.52
N SER A 61 10.76 -1.89 -6.69
CA SER A 61 10.51 -1.26 -7.99
C SER A 61 9.09 -0.72 -8.16
N HIS A 62 8.15 -1.11 -7.30
CA HIS A 62 6.76 -0.63 -7.30
C HIS A 62 6.58 0.72 -6.63
N PHE A 63 7.52 1.05 -5.74
CA PHE A 63 7.52 2.28 -4.96
C PHE A 63 8.60 3.24 -5.37
N SER A 64 9.47 2.84 -6.33
CA SER A 64 10.57 3.59 -6.92
C SER A 64 10.86 4.83 -6.09
N ARG A 65 11.58 4.64 -4.98
CA ARG A 65 12.25 5.74 -4.30
C ARG A 65 12.95 6.51 -5.40
N ASP A 66 12.43 7.69 -5.70
CA ASP A 66 13.11 8.62 -6.55
C ASP A 66 14.48 8.84 -5.90
N THR A 67 15.51 8.24 -6.51
CA THR A 67 16.89 8.34 -6.01
C THR A 67 17.47 9.72 -6.28
N GLN A 68 16.67 10.75 -6.62
CA GLN A 68 17.14 12.12 -6.80
C GLN A 68 17.40 12.81 -5.45
N GLY A 69 18.28 12.22 -4.65
CA GLY A 69 18.72 12.80 -3.38
C GLY A 69 19.80 12.04 -2.63
N LEU A 70 20.16 10.83 -3.05
CA LEU A 70 21.35 10.14 -2.51
C LEU A 70 22.57 10.53 -3.35
N THR A 71 23.02 11.77 -3.21
CA THR A 71 24.43 12.09 -3.48
C THR A 71 25.24 11.42 -2.38
N PHE A 72 25.92 10.33 -2.73
CA PHE A 72 26.95 9.77 -1.87
C PHE A 72 28.09 10.81 -1.78
N PRO A 73 28.53 11.22 -0.57
CA PRO A 73 29.74 12.02 -0.41
C PRO A 73 31.00 11.25 -0.78
#